data_AF-A0A1A7XD23-F1
#
_entry.id   AF-A0A1A7XD23-F1
#
_cell.length_a   1.000
_cell.length_b   1.000
_cell.length_c   1.000
_cell.angle_alpha   90.00
_cell.angle_beta   90.00
_cell.angle_gamma   90.00
#
_symmetry.space_group_name_H-M   'P 1'
#
loop_
_entity.id
_entity.type
_entity.pdbx_description
1 polymer ?
#
loop_
_entity_poly.entity_id
_entity_poly.type
_entity_poly.pdbx_seq_one_letter_code
_entity_poly.pdbx_strand_id
1 'polypeptide(L)'
;KKHWFVLTDAGLKYYRDSTAEEKDDLDGEIDLKSCVKVSEFDVEKNYGFQIQTREAVFTLSAMTAGIRRNWIEVLKKCIRPSSSPDLTQLPDNNSDKENSHTRFLPSSRHHSTRHSDSLSDVPASTPVTKHRFDYVELSPVPASSGSLPAGQREAGEGQGREHSQWQEERNTSSQWEAILSSKGSGVGSNPRLQVEQEIEKKWTEFERMPLKDMSSFPLTGSRSSSQSANEALQREVASLRQQLEQLQQGGGGGGGVRGVCGPEAPCSRSLAAMERAHRQALDVLQKQHERQMRELEKEKDRLLLEEAQDTVRVMDALKKKHKEELEREVERVTRLSGGRVDPQTLRTNQQAETQALQRELASLSERYSHKCLDLNRAEQRNAEREREISQKERDMEQLRKENLGLKVRLTEEMTRIRSADQNSEDHKDKLPCELEVLLRMKENEIEYLHKEISCLRNELQFLNTEKQLACERYAEVHGELNGMKGRTDREIHSLKEHLRLAMAALQEGQKLGNSLDH
;
A
#
# COMPACT_ATOMS: atom_id res chain seq x y z
N LYS A 1 -18.44 -21.97 -26.71
CA LYS A 1 -18.76 -20.54 -26.97
C LYS A 1 -18.06 -19.68 -25.92
N LYS A 2 -17.87 -18.38 -26.14
CA LYS A 2 -17.50 -17.46 -25.05
C LYS A 2 -18.79 -17.01 -24.34
N HIS A 3 -18.74 -16.86 -23.03
CA HIS A 3 -19.80 -16.31 -22.18
C HIS A 3 -19.14 -15.46 -21.09
N TRP A 4 -19.89 -14.54 -20.51
CA TRP A 4 -19.54 -13.78 -19.31
C TRP A 4 -20.05 -14.54 -18.08
N PHE A 5 -19.23 -14.71 -17.04
CA PHE A 5 -19.54 -15.57 -15.89
C PHE A 5 -19.56 -14.77 -14.58
N VAL A 6 -20.67 -14.89 -13.85
CA VAL A 6 -20.94 -14.14 -12.62
C VAL A 6 -21.23 -15.11 -11.48
N LEU A 7 -20.44 -15.05 -10.42
CA LEU A 7 -20.65 -15.87 -9.24
C LEU A 7 -21.61 -15.17 -8.27
N THR A 8 -22.58 -15.90 -7.74
CA THR A 8 -23.54 -15.41 -6.73
C THR A 8 -23.70 -16.43 -5.60
N ASP A 9 -24.31 -16.02 -4.49
CA ASP A 9 -24.63 -16.90 -3.36
C ASP A 9 -25.68 -17.98 -3.69
N ALA A 10 -26.38 -17.84 -4.82
CA ALA A 10 -27.33 -18.82 -5.34
C ALA A 10 -26.67 -19.86 -6.26
N GLY A 11 -25.82 -19.40 -7.18
CA GLY A 11 -25.22 -20.21 -8.24
C GLY A 11 -24.21 -19.44 -9.11
N LEU A 12 -23.64 -20.14 -10.09
CA LEU A 12 -22.78 -19.55 -11.12
C LEU A 12 -23.62 -19.23 -12.37
N LYS A 13 -23.94 -17.96 -12.54
CA LYS A 13 -24.69 -17.43 -13.69
C LYS A 13 -23.77 -17.21 -14.89
N TYR A 14 -24.30 -17.34 -16.11
CA TYR A 14 -23.60 -16.95 -17.32
C TYR A 14 -24.49 -16.22 -18.34
N TYR A 15 -23.89 -15.22 -18.98
CA TYR A 15 -24.50 -14.28 -19.92
C TYR A 15 -23.71 -14.30 -21.24
N ARG A 16 -24.27 -13.77 -22.34
CA ARG A 16 -23.56 -13.74 -23.64
C ARG A 16 -22.35 -12.80 -23.61
N ASP A 17 -22.55 -11.64 -23.01
CA ASP A 17 -21.57 -10.57 -22.79
C ASP A 17 -21.98 -9.70 -21.59
N SER A 18 -21.16 -8.72 -21.21
CA SER A 18 -21.42 -7.83 -20.07
C SER A 18 -22.63 -6.90 -20.28
N THR A 19 -23.01 -6.57 -21.53
CA THR A 19 -24.23 -5.78 -21.78
C THR A 19 -25.51 -6.61 -21.65
N ALA A 20 -25.41 -7.94 -21.60
CA ALA A 20 -26.50 -8.84 -21.24
C ALA A 20 -26.63 -8.97 -19.71
N GLU A 21 -25.51 -8.94 -18.96
CA GLU A 21 -25.52 -8.82 -17.49
C GLU A 21 -26.19 -7.53 -17.03
N GLU A 22 -25.86 -6.37 -17.61
CA GLU A 22 -26.49 -5.07 -17.33
C GLU A 22 -28.01 -5.04 -17.57
N LYS A 23 -28.57 -6.04 -18.27
CA LYS A 23 -29.99 -6.17 -18.61
C LYS A 23 -30.65 -7.41 -17.97
N ASP A 24 -29.90 -8.19 -17.20
CA ASP A 24 -30.21 -9.54 -16.70
C ASP A 24 -30.76 -10.53 -17.76
N ASP A 25 -30.29 -10.43 -19.02
CA ASP A 25 -30.60 -11.37 -20.12
C ASP A 25 -29.76 -12.66 -19.99
N LEU A 26 -30.15 -13.49 -19.02
CA LEU A 26 -29.44 -14.68 -18.58
C LEU A 26 -29.43 -15.80 -19.63
N ASP A 27 -28.24 -16.28 -20.02
CA ASP A 27 -28.07 -17.39 -20.97
C ASP A 27 -28.02 -18.76 -20.26
N GLY A 28 -27.87 -18.77 -18.93
CA GLY A 28 -28.16 -19.88 -18.02
C GLY A 28 -27.49 -19.77 -16.64
N GLU A 29 -27.80 -20.70 -15.73
CA GLU A 29 -27.25 -20.75 -14.37
C GLU A 29 -26.86 -22.19 -13.99
N ILE A 30 -25.75 -22.34 -13.28
CA ILE A 30 -25.28 -23.59 -12.69
C ILE A 30 -25.50 -23.49 -11.17
N ASP A 31 -26.47 -24.22 -10.63
CA ASP A 31 -26.66 -24.32 -9.18
C ASP A 31 -25.40 -24.91 -8.52
N LEU A 32 -24.86 -24.20 -7.54
CA LEU A 32 -23.69 -24.63 -6.79
C LEU A 32 -24.04 -25.40 -5.51
N LYS A 33 -25.29 -25.38 -5.06
CA LYS A 33 -25.76 -26.11 -3.86
C LYS A 33 -25.84 -27.62 -4.12
N SER A 34 -26.07 -28.01 -5.38
CA SER A 34 -25.92 -29.38 -5.88
C SER A 34 -24.51 -29.70 -6.39
N CYS A 35 -23.53 -28.80 -6.28
CA CYS A 35 -22.15 -29.10 -6.68
C CYS A 35 -21.49 -30.14 -5.75
N VAL A 36 -20.92 -31.18 -6.34
CA VAL A 36 -20.30 -32.32 -5.64
C VAL A 36 -18.77 -32.23 -5.72
N LYS A 37 -18.23 -31.81 -6.87
CA LYS A 37 -16.79 -31.80 -7.14
C LYS A 37 -16.43 -30.75 -8.18
N VAL A 38 -15.30 -30.08 -7.98
CA VAL A 38 -14.63 -29.27 -9.00
C VAL A 38 -13.17 -29.72 -9.14
N SER A 39 -12.73 -29.99 -10.37
CA SER A 39 -11.38 -30.46 -10.69
C SER A 39 -10.88 -29.88 -12.01
N GLU A 40 -9.55 -29.85 -12.17
CA GLU A 40 -8.93 -29.57 -13.46
C GLU A 40 -9.30 -30.65 -14.48
N PHE A 41 -9.42 -30.27 -15.75
CA PHE A 41 -9.79 -31.18 -16.83
C PHE A 41 -9.16 -30.69 -18.14
N ASP A 42 -8.47 -31.57 -18.86
CA ASP A 42 -7.76 -31.19 -20.08
C ASP A 42 -8.72 -30.99 -21.25
N VAL A 43 -8.51 -29.91 -22.00
CA VAL A 43 -9.35 -29.51 -23.13
C VAL A 43 -8.45 -29.02 -24.27
N GLU A 44 -8.92 -29.17 -25.51
CA GLU A 44 -8.14 -28.82 -26.71
C GLU A 44 -7.68 -27.35 -26.78
N LYS A 45 -8.38 -26.44 -26.07
CA LYS A 45 -8.13 -25.00 -26.14
C LYS A 45 -8.30 -24.32 -24.78
N ASN A 46 -7.20 -23.71 -24.32
CA ASN A 46 -7.04 -23.03 -23.03
C ASN A 46 -7.13 -23.99 -21.82
N TYR A 47 -7.17 -23.45 -20.60
CA TYR A 47 -7.03 -24.21 -19.36
C TYR A 47 -8.39 -24.66 -18.83
N GLY A 48 -8.73 -25.93 -19.06
CA GLY A 48 -10.03 -26.50 -18.74
C GLY A 48 -10.23 -26.89 -17.27
N PHE A 49 -11.48 -26.84 -16.82
CA PHE A 49 -11.92 -27.36 -15.52
C PHE A 49 -13.37 -27.84 -15.59
N GLN A 50 -13.73 -28.78 -14.73
CA GLN A 50 -15.07 -29.34 -14.63
C GLN A 50 -15.75 -29.01 -13.32
N ILE A 51 -17.04 -28.67 -13.41
CA ILE A 51 -17.98 -28.52 -12.30
C ILE A 51 -18.96 -29.70 -12.41
N GLN A 52 -18.89 -30.63 -11.46
CA GLN A 52 -19.81 -31.75 -11.35
C GLN A 52 -20.89 -31.41 -10.32
N THR A 53 -22.13 -31.28 -10.77
CA THR A 53 -23.32 -31.24 -9.90
C THR A 53 -23.91 -32.64 -9.74
N ARG A 54 -25.01 -32.76 -8.99
CA ARG A 54 -25.77 -34.03 -8.86
C ARG A 54 -26.47 -34.44 -10.16
N GLU A 55 -26.65 -33.52 -11.10
CA GLU A 55 -27.50 -33.70 -12.29
C GLU A 55 -26.71 -33.57 -13.61
N ALA A 56 -25.60 -32.82 -13.63
CA ALA A 56 -24.83 -32.56 -14.83
C ALA A 56 -23.32 -32.36 -14.55
N VAL A 57 -22.51 -32.45 -15.61
CA VAL A 57 -21.08 -32.09 -15.59
C VAL A 57 -20.84 -30.97 -16.59
N PHE A 58 -20.48 -29.79 -16.10
CA PHE A 58 -20.18 -28.62 -16.91
C PHE A 58 -18.67 -28.52 -17.11
N THR A 59 -18.21 -28.51 -18.36
CA THR A 59 -16.79 -28.27 -18.68
C THR A 59 -16.61 -26.82 -19.13
N LEU A 60 -15.81 -26.07 -18.39
CA LEU A 60 -15.47 -24.67 -18.66
C LEU A 60 -13.98 -24.55 -19.02
N SER A 61 -13.60 -23.48 -19.73
CA SER A 61 -12.19 -23.22 -20.05
C SER A 61 -11.81 -21.76 -19.80
N ALA A 62 -10.72 -21.58 -19.05
CA ALA A 62 -10.16 -20.29 -18.70
C ALA A 62 -8.99 -19.95 -19.63
N MET A 63 -8.88 -18.68 -20.04
CA MET A 63 -7.82 -18.21 -20.95
C MET A 63 -6.40 -18.35 -20.38
N THR A 64 -6.23 -18.39 -19.04
CA THR A 64 -4.94 -18.64 -18.37
C THR A 64 -5.07 -19.62 -17.21
N ALA A 65 -3.98 -20.30 -16.86
CA ALA A 65 -3.90 -21.19 -15.70
C ALA A 65 -4.15 -20.47 -14.37
N GLY A 66 -3.81 -19.18 -14.26
CA GLY A 66 -4.14 -18.35 -13.10
C GLY A 66 -5.65 -18.17 -12.91
N ILE A 67 -6.36 -17.86 -13.99
CA ILE A 67 -7.83 -17.73 -13.98
C ILE A 67 -8.48 -19.10 -13.69
N ARG A 68 -7.96 -20.21 -14.24
CA ARG A 68 -8.41 -21.57 -13.88
C ARG A 68 -8.29 -21.83 -12.37
N ARG A 69 -7.10 -21.61 -11.79
CA ARG A 69 -6.82 -21.84 -10.37
C ARG A 69 -7.79 -21.06 -9.49
N ASN A 70 -7.98 -19.77 -9.76
CA ASN A 70 -8.91 -18.91 -9.01
C ASN A 70 -10.35 -19.43 -9.04
N TRP A 71 -10.91 -19.73 -10.22
CA TRP A 71 -12.27 -20.30 -10.34
C TRP A 71 -12.41 -21.63 -9.58
N ILE A 72 -11.43 -22.53 -9.69
CA ILE A 72 -11.44 -23.81 -8.97
C ILE A 72 -11.42 -23.60 -7.45
N GLU A 73 -10.60 -22.68 -6.94
CA GLU A 73 -10.52 -22.40 -5.51
C GLU A 73 -11.80 -21.78 -4.95
N VAL A 74 -12.38 -20.80 -5.66
CA VAL A 74 -13.61 -20.13 -5.23
C VAL A 74 -14.80 -21.11 -5.26
N LEU A 75 -14.96 -21.88 -6.35
CA LEU A 75 -16.04 -22.88 -6.44
C LEU A 75 -15.85 -24.00 -5.40
N LYS A 76 -14.62 -24.40 -5.07
CA LYS A 76 -14.33 -25.34 -3.95
C LYS A 76 -14.65 -24.77 -2.57
N LYS A 77 -14.73 -23.44 -2.40
CA LYS A 77 -15.25 -22.82 -1.17
C LYS A 77 -16.77 -22.94 -1.12
N CYS A 78 -17.48 -22.70 -2.23
CA CYS A 78 -18.94 -22.86 -2.32
C CYS A 78 -19.44 -24.28 -2.00
N ILE A 79 -18.70 -25.33 -2.40
CA ILE A 79 -19.05 -26.75 -2.13
C ILE A 79 -19.06 -27.08 -0.62
N ARG A 80 -18.29 -26.35 0.20
CA ARG A 80 -18.16 -26.61 1.64
C ARG A 80 -19.01 -25.59 2.39
N PRO A 81 -20.19 -25.96 2.95
CA PRO A 81 -21.10 -24.99 3.54
C PRO A 81 -20.42 -24.19 4.65
N SER A 82 -20.32 -22.87 4.46
CA SER A 82 -19.97 -21.97 5.55
C SER A 82 -21.18 -21.89 6.48
N SER A 83 -21.07 -22.46 7.67
CA SER A 83 -22.08 -22.32 8.72
C SER A 83 -22.12 -20.86 9.19
N SER A 84 -23.05 -20.08 8.63
CA SER A 84 -23.23 -18.68 8.99
C SER A 84 -23.65 -18.55 10.46
N PRO A 85 -22.98 -17.72 11.28
CA PRO A 85 -23.51 -17.32 12.58
C PRO A 85 -24.62 -16.29 12.36
N ASP A 86 -25.87 -16.66 12.62
CA ASP A 86 -27.00 -15.73 12.53
C ASP A 86 -26.95 -14.73 13.71
N LEU A 87 -27.08 -13.44 13.42
CA LEU A 87 -26.89 -12.36 14.39
C LEU A 87 -28.22 -11.88 14.99
N THR A 88 -28.89 -12.77 15.73
CA THR A 88 -29.92 -12.34 16.69
C THR A 88 -29.79 -13.04 18.05
N GLN A 89 -30.19 -12.31 19.09
CA GLN A 89 -30.38 -12.74 20.49
C GLN A 89 -29.11 -12.91 21.37
N LEU A 90 -28.99 -11.96 22.30
CA LEU A 90 -28.34 -12.08 23.60
C LEU A 90 -29.33 -11.52 24.64
N PRO A 91 -29.24 -11.91 25.92
CA PRO A 91 -29.11 -13.28 26.41
C PRO A 91 -30.23 -13.59 27.43
N ASP A 92 -30.44 -14.85 27.79
CA ASP A 92 -31.24 -15.18 28.98
C ASP A 92 -30.67 -16.37 29.77
N ASN A 93 -31.07 -16.48 31.03
CA ASN A 93 -30.24 -17.10 32.08
C ASN A 93 -30.88 -18.32 32.77
N ASN A 94 -30.03 -19.18 33.36
CA ASN A 94 -30.32 -20.25 34.34
C ASN A 94 -31.00 -21.58 33.95
N SER A 95 -30.63 -22.58 34.77
CA SER A 95 -31.35 -23.81 35.19
C SER A 95 -31.65 -24.94 34.19
N ASP A 96 -30.85 -26.00 34.34
CA ASP A 96 -31.26 -27.37 34.70
C ASP A 96 -32.21 -28.24 33.84
N LYS A 97 -31.72 -29.47 33.66
CA LYS A 97 -32.44 -30.77 33.71
C LYS A 97 -33.28 -31.29 32.52
N GLU A 98 -32.83 -32.47 32.10
CA GLU A 98 -33.62 -33.70 31.87
C GLU A 98 -34.59 -33.84 30.66
N ASN A 99 -34.21 -34.80 29.80
CA ASN A 99 -35.01 -35.98 29.42
C ASN A 99 -35.91 -35.99 28.14
N SER A 100 -35.69 -37.03 27.34
CA SER A 100 -36.70 -37.83 26.60
C SER A 100 -37.47 -37.35 25.34
N HIS A 101 -37.09 -38.00 24.22
CA HIS A 101 -37.95 -38.83 23.35
C HIS A 101 -39.01 -38.25 22.36
N THR A 102 -38.58 -38.11 21.11
CA THR A 102 -39.14 -38.72 19.87
C THR A 102 -40.61 -38.54 19.40
N ARG A 103 -40.74 -38.14 18.11
CA ARG A 103 -41.86 -38.40 17.15
C ARG A 103 -43.19 -37.66 17.50
N PHE A 104 -44.03 -37.20 16.56
CA PHE A 104 -44.38 -37.69 15.22
C PHE A 104 -44.78 -36.58 14.21
N LEU A 105 -44.61 -36.87 12.91
CA LEU A 105 -45.35 -36.30 11.74
C LEU A 105 -46.61 -37.18 11.48
N PRO A 106 -47.62 -36.87 10.60
CA PRO A 106 -47.52 -36.05 9.37
C PRO A 106 -48.79 -35.27 8.87
N SER A 107 -48.64 -34.60 7.71
CA SER A 107 -49.69 -34.37 6.66
C SER A 107 -50.82 -33.34 6.95
N SER A 108 -51.56 -32.75 5.99
CA SER A 108 -51.87 -33.15 4.59
C SER A 108 -52.55 -32.02 3.76
N ARG A 109 -52.09 -31.76 2.51
CA ARG A 109 -52.89 -31.28 1.32
C ARG A 109 -53.51 -29.85 1.37
N HIS A 110 -53.92 -29.14 0.29
CA HIS A 110 -53.86 -29.35 -1.18
C HIS A 110 -54.05 -28.02 -2.01
N HIS A 111 -54.15 -28.16 -3.35
CA HIS A 111 -54.61 -27.25 -4.45
C HIS A 111 -55.75 -26.22 -4.19
N SER A 112 -56.16 -25.26 -5.07
CA SER A 112 -55.62 -24.51 -6.25
C SER A 112 -56.78 -23.69 -6.93
N THR A 113 -56.45 -22.67 -7.76
CA THR A 113 -57.20 -22.21 -8.98
C THR A 113 -58.13 -20.95 -8.96
N ARG A 114 -57.71 -19.91 -9.74
CA ARG A 114 -58.39 -18.90 -10.64
C ARG A 114 -59.86 -18.45 -10.41
N HIS A 115 -60.24 -17.17 -10.61
CA HIS A 115 -60.54 -16.48 -11.91
C HIS A 115 -60.74 -14.92 -11.72
N SER A 116 -60.13 -14.02 -12.51
CA SER A 116 -60.65 -13.16 -13.65
C SER A 116 -61.73 -12.10 -13.26
N ASP A 117 -62.08 -10.97 -13.93
CA ASP A 117 -62.08 -10.35 -15.30
C ASP A 117 -62.21 -8.78 -15.17
N SER A 118 -62.30 -7.83 -16.14
CA SER A 118 -61.81 -7.56 -17.54
C SER A 118 -62.28 -6.13 -18.02
N LEU A 119 -61.99 -5.69 -19.28
CA LEU A 119 -62.35 -4.39 -19.99
C LEU A 119 -61.46 -3.14 -19.68
N SER A 120 -60.73 -2.47 -20.61
CA SER A 120 -61.00 -1.68 -21.87
C SER A 120 -61.29 -0.17 -21.59
N ASP A 121 -60.88 0.87 -22.36
CA ASP A 121 -60.50 1.05 -23.78
C ASP A 121 -59.40 2.16 -24.03
N VAL A 122 -59.16 2.57 -25.30
CA VAL A 122 -58.01 3.36 -25.86
C VAL A 122 -58.51 4.24 -27.06
N PRO A 123 -58.03 5.51 -27.39
CA PRO A 123 -56.61 5.91 -27.59
C PRO A 123 -56.16 7.42 -27.41
N ALA A 124 -54.82 7.63 -27.49
CA ALA A 124 -54.01 8.71 -28.10
C ALA A 124 -54.32 10.24 -28.04
N SER A 125 -53.36 11.03 -27.50
CA SER A 125 -52.66 12.17 -28.18
C SER A 125 -51.49 12.76 -27.32
N THR A 126 -50.63 13.61 -27.90
CA THR A 126 -49.35 14.14 -27.36
C THR A 126 -49.41 15.67 -27.07
N PRO A 127 -48.33 16.45 -26.74
CA PRO A 127 -46.95 16.14 -26.26
C PRO A 127 -46.53 16.94 -24.98
N VAL A 128 -45.26 16.86 -24.53
CA VAL A 128 -44.34 18.01 -24.16
C VAL A 128 -43.00 17.57 -23.50
N THR A 129 -41.91 17.85 -24.24
CA THR A 129 -40.48 18.18 -23.93
C THR A 129 -39.90 18.18 -22.48
N LYS A 130 -38.57 18.04 -22.20
CA LYS A 130 -37.38 18.70 -22.81
C LYS A 130 -36.02 17.94 -22.69
N HIS A 131 -35.15 18.14 -23.70
CA HIS A 131 -33.67 18.35 -23.72
C HIS A 131 -32.77 17.67 -22.66
N ARG A 132 -31.64 16.97 -22.97
CA ARG A 132 -30.64 16.99 -24.07
C ARG A 132 -29.82 18.29 -24.21
N PHE A 133 -28.54 18.23 -23.88
CA PHE A 133 -27.51 19.22 -24.25
C PHE A 133 -26.79 18.80 -25.55
N ASP A 134 -26.36 19.77 -26.33
CA ASP A 134 -25.53 19.59 -27.54
C ASP A 134 -24.24 20.42 -27.42
N TYR A 135 -23.22 20.05 -28.20
CA TYR A 135 -21.84 20.56 -28.15
C TYR A 135 -21.60 21.62 -29.26
N VAL A 136 -20.83 22.67 -28.97
CA VAL A 136 -20.41 23.67 -29.96
C VAL A 136 -18.92 23.97 -29.85
N GLU A 137 -18.25 23.91 -30.99
CA GLU A 137 -16.83 24.12 -31.22
C GLU A 137 -16.60 25.46 -31.95
N LEU A 138 -15.56 26.22 -31.60
CA LEU A 138 -15.07 27.36 -32.39
C LEU A 138 -13.54 27.48 -32.31
N SER A 139 -12.93 27.97 -33.39
CA SER A 139 -11.47 28.06 -33.62
C SER A 139 -11.01 29.50 -33.96
N PRO A 140 -9.69 29.80 -33.96
CA PRO A 140 -9.17 31.16 -33.71
C PRO A 140 -8.68 31.97 -34.94
N VAL A 141 -8.51 33.28 -34.76
CA VAL A 141 -7.88 34.25 -35.71
C VAL A 141 -7.18 35.41 -34.90
N PRO A 142 -6.37 36.34 -35.46
CA PRO A 142 -4.91 36.27 -35.28
C PRO A 142 -4.18 37.53 -34.72
N ALA A 143 -2.84 37.43 -34.59
CA ALA A 143 -1.72 38.41 -34.47
C ALA A 143 -2.00 39.95 -34.51
N SER A 144 -1.18 40.85 -33.92
CA SER A 144 0.30 40.85 -33.86
C SER A 144 0.94 41.94 -32.96
N SER A 145 2.15 41.66 -32.42
CA SER A 145 3.31 42.57 -32.12
C SER A 145 3.17 44.06 -31.69
N GLY A 146 3.83 44.45 -30.57
CA GLY A 146 4.12 45.87 -30.21
C GLY A 146 5.08 46.05 -29.01
N SER A 147 6.07 46.95 -29.13
CA SER A 147 7.29 47.10 -28.28
C SER A 147 7.17 47.83 -26.92
N LEU A 148 8.19 47.58 -26.06
CA LEU A 148 8.70 48.42 -24.93
C LEU A 148 9.10 49.87 -25.36
N PRO A 149 9.48 50.85 -24.48
CA PRO A 149 10.04 50.70 -23.11
C PRO A 149 9.72 51.76 -22.00
N ALA A 150 10.11 51.37 -20.78
CA ALA A 150 10.74 52.14 -19.66
C ALA A 150 10.32 53.58 -19.26
N GLY A 151 10.16 53.77 -17.93
CA GLY A 151 10.22 55.07 -17.25
C GLY A 151 10.42 54.93 -15.73
N GLN A 152 11.56 55.35 -15.19
CA GLN A 152 11.89 55.30 -13.75
C GLN A 152 11.43 56.55 -12.98
N ARG A 153 11.19 56.40 -11.67
CA ARG A 153 11.81 57.26 -10.62
C ARG A 153 11.64 56.67 -9.21
N GLU A 154 12.57 57.00 -8.33
CA GLU A 154 12.72 56.43 -6.97
C GLU A 154 12.42 57.43 -5.86
N ALA A 155 11.88 56.89 -4.75
CA ALA A 155 12.25 57.16 -3.35
C ALA A 155 11.58 56.01 -2.54
N GLY A 156 12.20 55.31 -1.58
CA GLY A 156 13.31 55.67 -0.69
C GLY A 156 12.73 55.87 0.73
N GLU A 157 13.10 55.14 1.79
CA GLU A 157 14.09 54.05 1.98
C GLU A 157 13.60 53.10 3.12
N GLY A 158 14.29 51.98 3.38
CA GLY A 158 14.30 51.42 4.75
C GLY A 158 14.02 49.93 5.02
N GLN A 159 14.68 48.95 4.36
CA GLN A 159 14.78 47.58 4.91
C GLN A 159 16.12 46.89 4.59
N GLY A 160 17.20 47.34 5.23
CA GLY A 160 18.54 46.77 5.07
C GLY A 160 18.94 45.81 6.18
N ARG A 161 18.74 44.48 5.98
CA ARG A 161 19.64 43.39 6.46
C ARG A 161 19.25 41.97 6.06
N GLU A 162 17.99 41.70 5.69
CA GLU A 162 17.51 40.34 5.36
C GLU A 162 17.74 39.94 3.88
N HIS A 163 17.93 40.93 2.99
CA HIS A 163 17.84 40.72 1.55
C HIS A 163 19.02 39.92 0.93
N SER A 164 20.18 39.87 1.59
CA SER A 164 21.37 39.21 1.03
C SER A 164 21.22 37.69 0.92
N GLN A 165 20.60 37.04 1.91
CA GLN A 165 20.49 35.57 1.98
C GLN A 165 19.52 35.04 0.91
N TRP A 166 18.33 35.64 0.82
CA TRP A 166 17.34 35.36 -0.22
C TRP A 166 17.86 35.63 -1.64
N GLN A 167 18.78 36.58 -1.80
CA GLN A 167 19.34 36.89 -3.12
C GLN A 167 20.38 35.84 -3.57
N GLU A 168 21.10 35.20 -2.65
CA GLU A 168 22.06 34.13 -2.98
C GLU A 168 21.36 32.79 -3.28
N GLU A 169 20.31 32.45 -2.52
CA GLU A 169 19.41 31.32 -2.85
C GLU A 169 18.69 31.55 -4.18
N ARG A 170 18.24 32.77 -4.46
CA ARG A 170 17.62 33.09 -5.75
C ARG A 170 18.61 33.08 -6.90
N ASN A 171 19.86 33.51 -6.69
CA ASN A 171 20.88 33.50 -7.74
C ASN A 171 21.33 32.06 -8.08
N THR A 172 21.46 31.18 -7.09
CA THR A 172 21.71 29.75 -7.32
C THR A 172 20.51 29.04 -7.94
N SER A 173 19.28 29.31 -7.48
CA SER A 173 18.06 28.79 -8.09
C SER A 173 17.92 29.23 -9.56
N SER A 174 18.10 30.53 -9.85
CA SER A 174 18.04 31.04 -11.23
C SER A 174 19.24 30.63 -12.08
N GLN A 175 20.38 30.24 -11.50
CA GLN A 175 21.46 29.56 -12.23
C GLN A 175 21.01 28.18 -12.73
N TRP A 176 20.33 27.40 -11.88
CA TRP A 176 19.73 26.12 -12.28
C TRP A 176 18.57 26.31 -13.28
N GLU A 177 17.69 27.29 -13.08
CA GLU A 177 16.63 27.62 -14.06
C GLU A 177 17.21 28.08 -15.41
N ALA A 178 18.32 28.82 -15.44
CA ALA A 178 18.96 29.25 -16.68
C ALA A 178 19.57 28.07 -17.46
N ILE A 179 20.18 27.11 -16.75
CA ILE A 179 20.67 25.85 -17.35
C ILE A 179 19.49 25.05 -17.93
N LEU A 180 18.38 24.95 -17.21
CA LEU A 180 17.17 24.23 -17.64
C LEU A 180 16.39 24.94 -18.77
N SER A 181 16.46 26.27 -18.84
CA SER A 181 15.71 27.09 -19.80
C SER A 181 16.46 27.34 -21.11
N SER A 182 17.71 26.89 -21.24
CA SER A 182 18.50 26.99 -22.47
C SER A 182 18.01 26.04 -23.57
N LYS A 183 16.89 26.38 -24.20
CA LYS A 183 16.36 25.69 -25.39
C LYS A 183 15.77 26.67 -26.42
N GLY A 184 16.62 27.56 -26.93
CA GLY A 184 16.27 28.57 -27.93
C GLY A 184 17.07 28.43 -29.23
N SER A 185 16.63 27.55 -30.14
CA SER A 185 17.04 27.42 -31.56
C SER A 185 18.54 27.23 -31.88
N GLY A 186 18.88 26.14 -32.58
CA GLY A 186 20.23 25.96 -33.16
C GLY A 186 20.67 24.50 -33.24
N VAL A 187 21.24 24.13 -34.38
CA VAL A 187 21.86 22.82 -34.64
C VAL A 187 23.09 22.63 -33.75
N GLY A 188 23.33 21.40 -33.24
CA GLY A 188 24.71 20.93 -33.09
C GLY A 188 25.12 20.25 -31.78
N SER A 189 24.42 20.44 -30.66
CA SER A 189 24.64 19.62 -29.45
C SER A 189 23.41 19.64 -28.55
N ASN A 190 23.17 18.54 -27.84
CA ASN A 190 22.00 18.36 -26.99
C ASN A 190 22.40 18.79 -25.56
N PRO A 191 22.02 19.98 -25.06
CA PRO A 191 22.60 20.54 -23.83
C PRO A 191 22.37 19.64 -22.62
N ARG A 192 21.23 18.93 -22.61
CA ARG A 192 20.89 17.93 -21.62
C ARG A 192 21.88 16.75 -21.57
N LEU A 193 22.33 16.23 -22.71
CA LEU A 193 23.33 15.15 -22.74
C LEU A 193 24.71 15.65 -22.30
N GLN A 194 25.03 16.92 -22.57
CA GLN A 194 26.28 17.53 -22.06
C GLN A 194 26.20 17.74 -20.54
N VAL A 195 25.08 18.24 -20.01
CA VAL A 195 24.86 18.37 -18.56
C VAL A 195 24.84 16.99 -17.88
N GLU A 196 24.19 15.98 -18.47
CA GLU A 196 24.21 14.61 -17.95
C GLU A 196 25.64 14.02 -17.99
N GLN A 197 26.43 14.27 -19.04
CA GLN A 197 27.85 13.88 -19.08
C GLN A 197 28.75 14.67 -18.12
N GLU A 198 28.47 15.96 -17.87
CA GLU A 198 29.18 16.78 -16.89
C GLU A 198 28.82 16.34 -15.46
N ILE A 199 27.57 15.94 -15.21
CA ILE A 199 27.13 15.30 -13.96
C ILE A 199 27.82 13.94 -13.78
N GLU A 200 27.80 13.06 -14.78
CA GLU A 200 28.47 11.74 -14.73
C GLU A 200 29.99 11.86 -14.54
N LYS A 201 30.59 12.88 -15.17
CA LYS A 201 31.99 13.25 -14.96
C LYS A 201 32.22 13.78 -13.54
N LYS A 202 31.30 14.57 -12.97
CA LYS A 202 31.39 15.03 -11.58
C LYS A 202 31.20 13.89 -10.57
N TRP A 203 30.34 12.92 -10.84
CA TRP A 203 30.25 11.69 -10.06
C TRP A 203 31.55 10.88 -10.14
N THR A 204 32.08 10.62 -11.34
CA THR A 204 33.33 9.85 -11.49
C THR A 204 34.61 10.63 -11.12
N GLU A 205 34.54 11.95 -10.91
CA GLU A 205 35.52 12.76 -10.19
C GLU A 205 35.35 12.61 -8.66
N PHE A 206 34.11 12.63 -8.15
CA PHE A 206 33.79 12.44 -6.73
C PHE A 206 34.11 11.02 -6.22
N GLU A 207 33.89 9.99 -7.03
CA GLU A 207 34.27 8.59 -6.73
C GLU A 207 35.78 8.35 -6.78
N ARG A 208 36.53 9.18 -7.53
CA ARG A 208 38.00 9.13 -7.59
C ARG A 208 38.68 10.04 -6.57
N MET A 209 37.96 10.97 -5.94
CA MET A 209 38.47 11.68 -4.78
C MET A 209 38.77 10.65 -3.68
N PRO A 210 40.00 10.60 -3.14
CA PRO A 210 40.28 9.76 -1.99
C PRO A 210 39.34 10.17 -0.86
N LEU A 211 38.47 9.24 -0.42
CA LEU A 211 37.54 9.47 0.68
C LEU A 211 38.33 9.68 1.97
N LYS A 212 38.73 10.95 2.19
CA LYS A 212 39.27 11.40 3.45
C LYS A 212 38.12 11.39 4.44
N ASP A 213 38.08 10.35 5.27
CA ASP A 213 36.97 10.05 6.18
C ASP A 213 36.37 11.30 6.81
N MET A 214 35.04 11.34 6.89
CA MET A 214 34.30 12.26 7.77
C MET A 214 34.49 11.85 9.25
N SER A 215 35.74 11.73 9.66
CA SER A 215 36.24 11.40 11.01
C SER A 215 36.83 12.64 11.69
N SER A 216 36.20 13.79 11.47
CA SER A 216 36.74 15.11 11.84
C SER A 216 35.71 16.12 12.35
N PHE A 217 34.48 15.69 12.68
CA PHE A 217 33.58 16.45 13.56
C PHE A 217 33.08 15.58 14.72
N PRO A 218 33.20 16.03 15.99
CA PRO A 218 33.07 15.16 17.15
C PRO A 218 31.61 15.01 17.62
N LEU A 219 30.89 14.05 17.05
CA LEU A 219 29.72 13.47 17.73
C LEU A 219 30.21 12.56 18.89
N THR A 220 30.53 13.19 20.03
CA THR A 220 31.06 12.52 21.22
C THR A 220 30.06 11.52 21.81
N GLY A 221 30.28 10.23 21.54
CA GLY A 221 29.56 9.14 22.20
C GLY A 221 29.55 7.83 21.39
N SER A 222 29.15 7.89 20.12
CA SER A 222 28.72 6.68 19.39
C SER A 222 29.85 5.90 18.68
N ARG A 223 30.82 6.60 18.06
CA ARG A 223 31.83 5.97 17.17
C ARG A 223 32.80 5.01 17.85
N SER A 224 33.10 5.22 19.14
CA SER A 224 34.04 4.38 19.89
C SER A 224 33.52 2.95 20.09
N SER A 225 32.21 2.75 20.20
CA SER A 225 31.62 1.43 20.44
C SER A 225 31.69 0.52 19.21
N SER A 226 31.34 1.03 18.02
CA SER A 226 31.40 0.25 16.78
C SER A 226 32.83 -0.06 16.33
N GLN A 227 33.79 0.83 16.63
CA GLN A 227 35.22 0.52 16.48
C GLN A 227 35.67 -0.54 17.49
N SER A 228 35.34 -0.41 18.78
CA SER A 228 35.72 -1.40 19.80
C SER A 228 35.18 -2.81 19.52
N ALA A 229 33.98 -2.94 18.94
CA ALA A 229 33.41 -4.23 18.54
C ALA A 229 34.15 -4.83 17.32
N ASN A 230 34.47 -4.01 16.32
CA ASN A 230 35.28 -4.45 15.17
C ASN A 230 36.70 -4.85 15.59
N GLU A 231 37.36 -4.09 16.46
CA GLU A 231 38.69 -4.44 16.95
C GLU A 231 38.67 -5.71 17.80
N ALA A 232 37.62 -5.98 18.58
CA ALA A 232 37.49 -7.24 19.31
C ALA A 232 37.41 -8.44 18.35
N LEU A 233 36.55 -8.34 17.32
CA LEU A 233 36.44 -9.35 16.27
C LEU A 233 37.75 -9.52 15.48
N GLN A 234 38.44 -8.43 15.13
CA GLN A 234 39.72 -8.47 14.43
C GLN A 234 40.83 -9.11 15.29
N ARG A 235 40.86 -8.85 16.61
CA ARG A 235 41.80 -9.49 17.54
C ARG A 235 41.52 -10.98 17.71
N GLU A 236 40.26 -11.42 17.74
CA GLU A 236 39.94 -12.87 17.71
C GLU A 236 40.30 -13.50 16.36
N VAL A 237 39.99 -12.87 15.22
CA VAL A 237 40.37 -13.37 13.89
C VAL A 237 41.89 -13.49 13.73
N ALA A 238 42.67 -12.56 14.29
CA ALA A 238 44.13 -12.64 14.33
C ALA A 238 44.61 -13.81 15.21
N SER A 239 44.04 -13.97 16.41
CA SER A 239 44.35 -15.08 17.33
C SER A 239 44.04 -16.45 16.71
N LEU A 240 42.88 -16.60 16.07
CA LEU A 240 42.47 -17.83 15.38
C LEU A 240 43.39 -18.17 14.20
N ARG A 241 43.84 -17.17 13.42
CA ARG A 241 44.84 -17.38 12.37
C ARG A 241 46.17 -17.87 12.94
N GLN A 242 46.65 -17.26 14.03
CA GLN A 242 47.90 -17.66 14.68
C GLN A 242 47.81 -19.08 15.27
N GLN A 243 46.66 -19.48 15.83
CA GLN A 243 46.42 -20.84 16.30
C GLN A 243 46.38 -21.87 15.15
N LEU A 244 45.79 -21.50 13.99
CA LEU A 244 45.81 -22.34 12.80
C LEU A 244 47.23 -22.52 12.25
N GLU A 245 48.05 -21.47 12.17
CA GLU A 245 49.46 -21.57 11.77
C GLU A 245 50.27 -22.46 12.72
N GLN A 246 50.06 -22.36 14.04
CA GLN A 246 50.73 -23.21 15.03
C GLN A 246 50.34 -24.70 14.87
N LEU A 247 49.07 -25.00 14.63
CA LEU A 247 48.60 -26.37 14.33
C LEU A 247 49.17 -26.88 13.01
N GLN A 248 49.32 -26.02 12.01
CA GLN A 248 49.86 -26.37 10.70
C GLN A 248 51.38 -26.61 10.73
N GLN A 249 52.13 -25.85 11.53
CA GLN A 249 53.57 -26.06 11.76
C GLN A 249 53.86 -27.30 12.63
N GLY A 250 52.93 -27.69 13.51
CA GLY A 250 53.01 -28.95 14.26
C GLY A 250 52.73 -30.21 13.43
N GLY A 251 52.18 -30.08 12.22
CA GLY A 251 51.70 -31.20 11.38
C GLY A 251 52.79 -31.95 10.57
N GLY A 252 54.05 -31.90 10.99
CA GLY A 252 55.21 -32.42 10.23
C GLY A 252 55.47 -33.92 10.36
N GLY A 253 54.50 -34.80 10.08
CA GLY A 253 54.69 -36.26 10.13
C GLY A 253 53.61 -37.07 9.43
N GLY A 254 54.00 -38.01 8.57
CA GLY A 254 53.07 -38.83 7.79
C GLY A 254 52.60 -40.11 8.51
N GLY A 255 51.49 -40.68 8.03
CA GLY A 255 50.93 -41.94 8.51
C GLY A 255 49.41 -41.84 8.75
N GLY A 256 48.61 -42.53 7.96
CA GLY A 256 47.15 -42.41 8.01
C GLY A 256 46.53 -43.20 9.17
N VAL A 257 45.93 -42.49 10.13
CA VAL A 257 44.92 -43.04 11.06
C VAL A 257 43.73 -42.08 11.10
N ARG A 258 42.50 -42.63 11.07
CA ARG A 258 41.24 -41.87 11.08
C ARG A 258 40.93 -41.35 12.50
N GLY A 259 41.76 -40.44 13.00
CA GLY A 259 41.70 -39.91 14.37
C GLY A 259 40.44 -39.08 14.63
N VAL A 260 39.45 -39.67 15.28
CA VAL A 260 38.28 -38.94 15.80
C VAL A 260 38.69 -38.14 17.03
N CYS A 261 38.53 -36.81 17.00
CA CYS A 261 38.64 -35.98 18.20
C CYS A 261 37.56 -36.39 19.22
N GLY A 262 37.95 -37.13 20.26
CA GLY A 262 37.06 -37.50 21.36
C GLY A 262 36.64 -36.29 22.21
N PRO A 263 35.53 -36.37 22.99
CA PRO A 263 34.98 -35.24 23.73
C PRO A 263 35.95 -34.60 24.74
N GLU A 264 36.88 -35.39 25.29
CA GLU A 264 37.91 -34.92 26.24
C GLU A 264 39.15 -34.27 25.60
N ALA A 265 39.32 -34.39 24.28
CA ALA A 265 40.54 -33.99 23.58
C ALA A 265 40.75 -32.46 23.56
N PRO A 266 41.99 -31.96 23.43
CA PRO A 266 42.28 -30.52 23.38
C PRO A 266 41.50 -29.76 22.30
N CYS A 267 41.30 -30.37 21.12
CA CYS A 267 40.43 -29.87 20.04
C CYS A 267 38.98 -29.61 20.48
N SER A 268 38.42 -30.53 21.27
CA SER A 268 37.05 -30.44 21.79
C SER A 268 36.93 -29.38 22.88
N ARG A 269 37.97 -29.26 23.73
CA ARG A 269 38.07 -28.24 24.79
C ARG A 269 38.24 -26.82 24.22
N SER A 270 38.99 -26.65 23.13
CA SER A 270 39.12 -25.35 22.44
C SER A 270 37.86 -24.97 21.67
N LEU A 271 37.21 -25.92 20.97
CA LEU A 271 35.90 -25.70 20.34
C LEU A 271 34.86 -25.23 21.38
N ALA A 272 34.74 -25.95 22.50
CA ALA A 272 33.82 -25.58 23.59
C ALA A 272 34.19 -24.27 24.30
N ALA A 273 35.42 -23.76 24.16
CA ALA A 273 35.78 -22.40 24.59
C ALA A 273 35.35 -21.35 23.55
N MET A 274 35.62 -21.59 22.27
CA MET A 274 35.24 -20.74 21.14
C MET A 274 33.72 -20.56 21.06
N GLU A 275 32.93 -21.63 21.21
CA GLU A 275 31.47 -21.55 21.26
C GLU A 275 30.96 -20.70 22.43
N ARG A 276 31.64 -20.72 23.59
CA ARG A 276 31.28 -19.90 24.75
C ARG A 276 31.62 -18.43 24.51
N ALA A 277 32.78 -18.14 23.92
CA ALA A 277 33.16 -16.80 23.51
C ALA A 277 32.16 -16.22 22.48
N HIS A 278 31.81 -16.97 21.44
CA HIS A 278 30.82 -16.55 20.45
C HIS A 278 29.41 -16.37 21.07
N ARG A 279 28.97 -17.27 21.98
CA ARG A 279 27.70 -17.09 22.71
C ARG A 279 27.71 -15.83 23.59
N GLN A 280 28.84 -15.50 24.23
CA GLN A 280 29.00 -14.26 25.01
C GLN A 280 29.04 -13.02 24.11
N ALA A 281 29.71 -13.07 22.95
CA ALA A 281 29.74 -11.98 21.99
C ALA A 281 28.34 -11.67 21.42
N LEU A 282 27.55 -12.71 21.11
CA LEU A 282 26.16 -12.56 20.67
C LEU A 282 25.26 -11.98 21.78
N ASP A 283 25.40 -12.45 23.03
CA ASP A 283 24.67 -11.90 24.19
C ASP A 283 25.00 -10.41 24.44
N VAL A 284 26.27 -10.01 24.31
CA VAL A 284 26.70 -8.60 24.39
C VAL A 284 26.13 -7.78 23.24
N LEU A 285 26.15 -8.28 22.00
CA LEU A 285 25.61 -7.59 20.83
C LEU A 285 24.08 -7.43 20.92
N GLN A 286 23.36 -8.46 21.40
CA GLN A 286 21.93 -8.37 21.64
C GLN A 286 21.62 -7.33 22.72
N LYS A 287 22.32 -7.36 23.86
CA LYS A 287 22.17 -6.37 24.94
C LYS A 287 22.58 -4.95 24.53
N GLN A 288 23.40 -4.79 23.50
CA GLN A 288 23.70 -3.50 22.88
C GLN A 288 22.55 -3.03 21.99
N HIS A 289 22.03 -3.89 21.12
CA HIS A 289 20.86 -3.58 20.29
C HIS A 289 19.63 -3.22 21.14
N GLU A 290 19.36 -3.98 22.20
CA GLU A 290 18.32 -3.69 23.20
C GLU A 290 18.50 -2.34 23.90
N ARG A 291 19.72 -1.78 23.99
CA ARG A 291 19.94 -0.41 24.52
C ARG A 291 19.65 0.63 23.45
N GLN A 292 20.17 0.44 22.24
CA GLN A 292 19.96 1.34 21.10
C GLN A 292 18.47 1.49 20.76
N MET A 293 17.69 0.41 20.79
CA MET A 293 16.23 0.47 20.61
C MET A 293 15.57 1.35 21.67
N ARG A 294 15.90 1.17 22.96
CA ARG A 294 15.37 1.99 24.07
C ARG A 294 15.85 3.44 24.08
N GLU A 295 16.97 3.74 23.41
CA GLU A 295 17.45 5.11 23.21
C GLU A 295 16.69 5.78 22.06
N LEU A 296 16.45 5.06 20.95
CA LEU A 296 15.63 5.52 19.83
C LEU A 296 14.15 5.70 20.20
N GLU A 297 13.59 4.80 21.01
CA GLU A 297 12.23 4.92 21.56
C GLU A 297 12.05 6.21 22.36
N LYS A 298 13.01 6.51 23.25
CA LYS A 298 13.01 7.75 24.05
C LYS A 298 13.15 9.00 23.19
N GLU A 299 14.02 8.98 22.18
CA GLU A 299 14.21 10.14 21.30
C GLU A 299 12.97 10.37 20.42
N LYS A 300 12.32 9.30 19.95
CA LYS A 300 11.00 9.37 19.30
C LYS A 300 9.95 9.98 20.23
N ASP A 301 9.87 9.53 21.49
CA ASP A 301 8.92 10.09 22.46
C ASP A 301 9.22 11.56 22.80
N ARG A 302 10.51 11.94 22.86
CA ARG A 302 10.97 13.32 23.06
C ARG A 302 10.54 14.23 21.91
N LEU A 303 10.74 13.79 20.67
CA LEU A 303 10.36 14.53 19.46
C LEU A 303 8.84 14.65 19.30
N LEU A 304 8.08 13.58 19.59
CA LEU A 304 6.61 13.62 19.59
C LEU A 304 6.06 14.62 20.63
N LEU A 305 6.70 14.73 21.80
CA LEU A 305 6.33 15.72 22.82
C LEU A 305 6.68 17.16 22.39
N GLU A 306 7.76 17.35 21.65
CA GLU A 306 8.17 18.64 21.08
C GLU A 306 7.20 19.09 19.99
N GLU A 307 6.88 18.22 19.03
CA GLU A 307 5.87 18.45 17.97
C GLU A 307 4.47 18.73 18.54
N ALA A 308 4.07 18.01 19.59
CA ALA A 308 2.80 18.25 20.28
C ALA A 308 2.78 19.64 20.96
N GLN A 309 3.89 20.08 21.55
CA GLN A 309 3.98 21.42 22.13
C GLN A 309 3.94 22.51 21.08
N ASP A 310 4.65 22.37 19.95
CA ASP A 310 4.59 23.34 18.85
C ASP A 310 3.21 23.39 18.19
N THR A 311 2.52 22.25 18.07
CA THR A 311 1.12 22.20 17.62
C THR A 311 0.21 23.00 18.55
N VAL A 312 0.39 22.91 19.87
CA VAL A 312 -0.34 23.74 20.85
C VAL A 312 0.00 25.23 20.70
N ARG A 313 1.30 25.58 20.58
CA ARG A 313 1.75 26.98 20.38
C ARG A 313 1.14 27.59 19.12
N VAL A 314 1.10 26.85 18.01
CA VAL A 314 0.47 27.27 16.74
C VAL A 314 -1.05 27.43 16.90
N MET A 315 -1.73 26.47 17.52
CA MET A 315 -3.16 26.58 17.79
C MET A 315 -3.51 27.82 18.66
N ASP A 316 -2.73 28.11 19.69
CA ASP A 316 -3.00 29.25 20.57
C ASP A 316 -2.63 30.59 19.91
N ALA A 317 -1.62 30.63 19.04
CA ALA A 317 -1.34 31.77 18.18
C ALA A 317 -2.51 32.03 17.20
N LEU A 318 -3.07 30.98 16.59
CA LEU A 318 -4.24 31.08 15.71
C LEU A 318 -5.50 31.55 16.47
N LYS A 319 -5.81 30.96 17.63
CA LYS A 319 -6.91 31.41 18.51
C LYS A 319 -6.75 32.89 18.89
N LYS A 320 -5.53 33.31 19.26
CA LYS A 320 -5.24 34.71 19.57
C LYS A 320 -5.46 35.62 18.37
N LYS A 321 -4.97 35.25 17.17
CA LYS A 321 -5.15 36.06 15.96
C LYS A 321 -6.61 36.18 15.55
N HIS A 322 -7.37 35.08 15.59
CA HIS A 322 -8.81 35.09 15.34
C HIS A 322 -9.55 35.96 16.37
N LYS A 323 -9.18 35.91 17.65
CA LYS A 323 -9.71 36.81 18.68
C LYS A 323 -9.40 38.29 18.38
N GLU A 324 -8.14 38.62 18.10
CA GLU A 324 -7.74 40.00 17.76
C GLU A 324 -8.50 40.52 16.52
N GLU A 325 -8.78 39.65 15.55
CA GLU A 325 -9.51 39.98 14.32
C GLU A 325 -11.01 40.20 14.58
N LEU A 326 -11.62 39.36 15.41
CA LEU A 326 -12.98 39.56 15.91
C LEU A 326 -13.10 40.87 16.71
N GLU A 327 -12.11 41.20 17.55
CA GLU A 327 -12.06 42.47 18.30
C GLU A 327 -11.94 43.68 17.36
N ARG A 328 -11.07 43.64 16.34
CA ARG A 328 -10.99 44.69 15.30
C ARG A 328 -12.31 44.84 14.54
N GLU A 329 -13.00 43.75 14.24
CA GLU A 329 -14.24 43.75 13.47
C GLU A 329 -15.42 44.32 14.28
N VAL A 330 -15.52 43.97 15.57
CA VAL A 330 -16.47 44.61 16.50
C VAL A 330 -16.17 46.12 16.63
N GLU A 331 -14.89 46.51 16.71
CA GLU A 331 -14.49 47.92 16.76
C GLU A 331 -14.80 48.66 15.44
N ARG A 332 -14.66 47.99 14.29
CA ARG A 332 -15.05 48.50 12.95
C ARG A 332 -16.55 48.75 12.88
N VAL A 333 -17.36 47.76 13.27
CA VAL A 333 -18.83 47.87 13.30
C VAL A 333 -19.28 48.96 14.28
N THR A 334 -18.65 49.06 15.45
CA THR A 334 -18.96 50.10 16.45
C THR A 334 -18.62 51.50 15.94
N ARG A 335 -17.46 51.69 15.27
CA ARG A 335 -17.12 52.96 14.62
C ARG A 335 -18.10 53.34 13.51
N LEU A 336 -18.51 52.38 12.67
CA LEU A 336 -19.50 52.64 11.61
C LEU A 336 -20.90 52.92 12.16
N SER A 337 -21.30 52.26 13.25
CA SER A 337 -22.57 52.52 13.95
C SER A 337 -22.60 53.85 14.73
N GLY A 338 -21.47 54.54 14.87
CA GLY A 338 -21.43 55.94 15.32
C GLY A 338 -21.82 56.94 14.22
N GLY A 339 -21.79 56.52 12.95
CA GLY A 339 -22.39 57.24 11.84
C GLY A 339 -23.90 57.02 11.76
N ARG A 340 -24.63 57.97 11.15
CA ARG A 340 -26.10 57.95 11.03
C ARG A 340 -26.59 56.97 9.95
N VAL A 341 -26.28 55.69 10.12
CA VAL A 341 -26.85 54.57 9.33
C VAL A 341 -28.34 54.44 9.65
N ASP A 342 -29.17 54.15 8.64
CA ASP A 342 -30.59 53.88 8.84
C ASP A 342 -30.78 52.60 9.70
N PRO A 343 -31.48 52.65 10.86
CA PRO A 343 -31.74 51.48 11.68
C PRO A 343 -32.45 50.34 10.93
N GLN A 344 -33.16 50.63 9.85
CA GLN A 344 -33.83 49.59 9.05
C GLN A 344 -32.83 48.81 8.19
N THR A 345 -31.86 49.47 7.54
CA THR A 345 -30.82 48.79 6.75
C THR A 345 -29.82 48.04 7.62
N LEU A 346 -29.51 48.54 8.82
CA LEU A 346 -28.67 47.83 9.79
C LEU A 346 -29.31 46.49 10.21
N ARG A 347 -30.63 46.49 10.49
CA ARG A 347 -31.38 45.26 10.83
C ARG A 347 -31.42 44.26 9.68
N THR A 348 -31.70 44.70 8.45
CA THR A 348 -31.76 43.77 7.31
C THR A 348 -30.40 43.16 6.99
N ASN A 349 -29.30 43.92 7.15
CA ASN A 349 -27.96 43.39 7.00
C ASN A 349 -27.60 42.39 8.10
N GLN A 350 -27.86 42.70 9.38
CA GLN A 350 -27.69 41.75 10.50
C GLN A 350 -28.54 40.48 10.32
N GLN A 351 -29.75 40.60 9.76
CA GLN A 351 -30.62 39.45 9.46
C GLN A 351 -30.08 38.62 8.28
N ALA A 352 -29.44 39.24 7.29
CA ALA A 352 -28.76 38.53 6.20
C ALA A 352 -27.49 37.81 6.68
N GLU A 353 -26.67 38.46 7.52
CA GLU A 353 -25.45 37.90 8.12
C GLU A 353 -25.76 36.73 9.06
N THR A 354 -26.75 36.88 9.96
CA THR A 354 -27.17 35.77 10.84
C THR A 354 -27.73 34.58 10.06
N GLN A 355 -28.46 34.81 8.96
CA GLN A 355 -28.85 33.74 8.05
C GLN A 355 -27.66 33.13 7.28
N ALA A 356 -26.65 33.91 6.90
CA ALA A 356 -25.43 33.40 6.26
C ALA A 356 -24.68 32.46 7.21
N LEU A 357 -24.42 32.91 8.44
CA LEU A 357 -23.80 32.11 9.50
C LEU A 357 -24.61 30.86 9.82
N GLN A 358 -25.95 30.92 9.82
CA GLN A 358 -26.80 29.72 9.97
C GLN A 358 -26.63 28.71 8.83
N ARG A 359 -26.55 29.16 7.56
CA ARG A 359 -26.29 28.28 6.40
C ARG A 359 -24.89 27.68 6.45
N GLU A 360 -23.88 28.47 6.81
CA GLU A 360 -22.50 27.99 6.97
C GLU A 360 -22.40 26.95 8.08
N LEU A 361 -22.97 27.23 9.26
CA LEU A 361 -22.96 26.32 10.41
C LEU A 361 -23.74 25.03 10.12
N ALA A 362 -24.84 25.09 9.37
CA ALA A 362 -25.53 23.90 8.86
C ALA A 362 -24.66 23.10 7.88
N SER A 363 -24.00 23.76 6.92
CA SER A 363 -23.08 23.07 5.99
C SER A 363 -21.86 22.46 6.69
N LEU A 364 -21.43 23.04 7.81
CA LEU A 364 -20.34 22.51 8.63
C LEU A 364 -20.82 21.33 9.48
N SER A 365 -22.01 21.39 10.09
CA SER A 365 -22.56 20.27 10.86
C SER A 365 -22.90 19.06 9.98
N GLU A 366 -23.38 19.26 8.76
CA GLU A 366 -23.55 18.21 7.75
C GLU A 366 -22.21 17.55 7.40
N ARG A 367 -21.19 18.34 7.06
CA ARG A 367 -19.83 17.83 6.76
C ARG A 367 -19.20 17.10 7.95
N TYR A 368 -19.42 17.59 9.18
CA TYR A 368 -18.92 16.95 10.39
C TYR A 368 -19.65 15.62 10.67
N SER A 369 -20.97 15.59 10.50
CA SER A 369 -21.79 14.37 10.60
C SER A 369 -21.34 13.30 9.60
N HIS A 370 -21.14 13.68 8.34
CA HIS A 370 -20.59 12.79 7.31
C HIS A 370 -19.20 12.27 7.70
N LYS A 371 -18.33 13.14 8.22
CA LYS A 371 -16.99 12.75 8.65
C LYS A 371 -17.01 11.78 9.84
N CYS A 372 -17.92 11.94 10.79
CA CYS A 372 -18.13 10.99 11.89
C CYS A 372 -18.60 9.62 11.37
N LEU A 373 -19.51 9.57 10.40
CA LEU A 373 -19.94 8.32 9.77
C LEU A 373 -18.78 7.61 9.05
N ASP A 374 -17.92 8.36 8.36
CA ASP A 374 -16.73 7.80 7.69
C ASP A 374 -15.64 7.33 8.66
N LEU A 375 -15.48 7.99 9.81
CA LEU A 375 -14.61 7.51 10.89
C LEU A 375 -15.14 6.20 11.47
N ASN A 376 -16.42 6.11 11.84
CA ASN A 376 -17.04 4.87 12.32
C ASN A 376 -16.89 3.71 11.31
N ARG A 377 -17.08 3.99 10.01
CA ARG A 377 -16.85 3.02 8.92
C ARG A 377 -15.37 2.60 8.81
N ALA A 378 -14.43 3.49 9.08
CA ALA A 378 -12.99 3.17 9.08
C ALA A 378 -12.59 2.34 10.30
N GLU A 379 -13.08 2.71 11.49
CA GLU A 379 -12.87 1.99 12.75
C GLU A 379 -13.46 0.57 12.70
N GLN A 380 -14.69 0.40 12.19
CA GLN A 380 -15.26 -0.94 12.00
C GLN A 380 -14.36 -1.81 11.10
N ARG A 381 -13.94 -1.29 9.94
CA ARG A 381 -13.02 -1.98 9.02
C ARG A 381 -11.63 -2.21 9.63
N ASN A 382 -11.22 -1.48 10.66
CA ASN A 382 -9.99 -1.74 11.38
C ASN A 382 -10.17 -2.87 12.39
N ALA A 383 -11.22 -2.82 13.21
CA ALA A 383 -11.57 -3.87 14.16
C ALA A 383 -11.86 -5.23 13.47
N GLU A 384 -12.36 -5.23 12.23
CA GLU A 384 -12.48 -6.44 11.40
C GLU A 384 -11.10 -7.04 11.06
N ARG A 385 -10.13 -6.22 10.62
CA ARG A 385 -8.76 -6.67 10.35
C ARG A 385 -8.03 -7.12 11.61
N GLU A 386 -8.23 -6.44 12.75
CA GLU A 386 -7.64 -6.85 14.02
C GLU A 386 -8.15 -8.22 14.47
N ARG A 387 -9.43 -8.55 14.23
CA ARG A 387 -9.98 -9.90 14.46
C ARG A 387 -9.38 -10.94 13.51
N GLU A 388 -9.18 -10.60 12.23
CA GLU A 388 -8.50 -11.48 11.27
C GLU A 388 -7.05 -11.76 11.67
N ILE A 389 -6.27 -10.73 12.03
CA ILE A 389 -4.91 -10.85 12.55
C ILE A 389 -4.90 -11.74 13.81
N SER A 390 -5.77 -11.44 14.77
CA SER A 390 -5.95 -12.23 16.01
C SER A 390 -6.36 -13.69 15.74
N GLN A 391 -6.96 -14.01 14.60
CA GLN A 391 -7.19 -15.39 14.17
C GLN A 391 -5.93 -15.99 13.54
N LYS A 392 -5.25 -15.28 12.63
CA LYS A 392 -4.02 -15.75 11.97
C LYS A 392 -2.88 -16.00 12.95
N GLU A 393 -2.75 -15.22 14.01
CA GLU A 393 -1.79 -15.45 15.08
C GLU A 393 -2.08 -16.75 15.84
N ARG A 394 -3.35 -17.04 16.14
CA ARG A 394 -3.77 -18.31 16.77
C ARG A 394 -3.57 -19.50 15.83
N ASP A 395 -3.94 -19.38 14.55
CA ASP A 395 -3.67 -20.38 13.51
C ASP A 395 -2.16 -20.70 13.44
N MET A 396 -1.32 -19.66 13.38
CA MET A 396 0.13 -19.77 13.28
C MET A 396 0.76 -20.39 14.54
N GLU A 397 0.25 -20.06 15.72
CA GLU A 397 0.71 -20.63 16.98
C GLU A 397 0.29 -22.10 17.18
N GLN A 398 -0.90 -22.49 16.69
CA GLN A 398 -1.26 -23.90 16.59
C GLN A 398 -0.31 -24.65 15.65
N LEU A 399 -0.03 -24.10 14.46
CA LEU A 399 0.91 -24.71 13.50
C LEU A 399 2.34 -24.83 14.07
N ARG A 400 2.79 -23.89 14.91
CA ARG A 400 4.07 -24.03 15.65
C ARG A 400 4.06 -25.23 16.59
N LYS A 401 2.98 -25.42 17.37
CA LYS A 401 2.82 -26.55 18.30
C LYS A 401 2.75 -27.89 17.57
N GLU A 402 2.01 -27.95 16.45
CA GLU A 402 1.94 -29.14 15.59
C GLU A 402 3.30 -29.46 14.95
N ASN A 403 4.03 -28.45 14.47
CA ASN A 403 5.38 -28.61 13.91
C ASN A 403 6.40 -29.07 14.96
N LEU A 404 6.30 -28.59 16.21
CA LEU A 404 7.09 -29.07 17.33
C LEU A 404 6.76 -30.53 17.68
N GLY A 405 5.47 -30.88 17.76
CA GLY A 405 5.05 -32.27 17.99
C GLY A 405 5.47 -33.23 16.87
N LEU A 406 5.46 -32.78 15.62
CA LEU A 406 6.01 -33.53 14.48
C LEU A 406 7.53 -33.71 14.59
N LYS A 407 8.28 -32.67 14.99
CA LYS A 407 9.72 -32.76 15.25
C LYS A 407 10.05 -33.76 16.36
N VAL A 408 9.31 -33.74 17.47
CA VAL A 408 9.50 -34.70 18.57
C VAL A 408 9.26 -36.13 18.07
N ARG A 409 8.12 -36.41 17.42
CA ARG A 409 7.84 -37.75 16.84
C ARG A 409 8.89 -38.19 15.82
N LEU A 410 9.38 -37.28 14.97
CA LEU A 410 10.45 -37.58 14.02
C LEU A 410 11.76 -37.93 14.76
N THR A 411 12.15 -37.18 15.80
CA THR A 411 13.33 -37.51 16.59
C THR A 411 13.19 -38.85 17.32
N GLU A 412 12.00 -39.18 17.82
CA GLU A 412 11.71 -40.48 18.41
C GLU A 412 11.87 -41.62 17.39
N GLU A 413 11.27 -41.53 16.20
CA GLU A 413 11.44 -42.57 15.18
C GLU A 413 12.90 -42.70 14.73
N MET A 414 13.62 -41.58 14.56
CA MET A 414 15.05 -41.62 14.27
C MET A 414 15.85 -42.27 15.41
N THR A 415 15.42 -42.19 16.68
CA THR A 415 16.04 -42.97 17.76
C THR A 415 15.61 -44.44 17.76
N ARG A 416 14.34 -44.76 17.44
CA ARG A 416 13.86 -46.15 17.31
C ARG A 416 14.64 -46.89 16.22
N ILE A 417 14.74 -46.32 15.01
CA ILE A 417 15.49 -46.90 13.89
C ILE A 417 16.96 -47.15 14.27
N ARG A 418 17.65 -46.14 14.82
CA ARG A 418 19.06 -46.28 15.26
C ARG A 418 19.26 -47.28 16.39
N SER A 419 18.22 -47.63 17.16
CA SER A 419 18.27 -48.71 18.16
C SER A 419 17.93 -50.09 17.59
N ALA A 420 17.14 -50.16 16.51
CA ALA A 420 16.85 -51.40 15.79
C ALA A 420 18.07 -51.89 14.99
N ASP A 421 18.82 -50.98 14.36
CA ASP A 421 20.09 -51.26 13.66
C ASP A 421 21.16 -51.91 14.56
N GLN A 422 21.04 -51.78 15.89
CA GLN A 422 21.98 -52.37 16.86
C GLN A 422 21.59 -53.79 17.30
N ASN A 423 20.38 -54.26 16.96
CA ASN A 423 19.78 -55.48 17.51
C ASN A 423 19.32 -56.51 16.45
N SER A 424 19.66 -56.35 15.16
CA SER A 424 19.24 -57.29 14.10
C SER A 424 20.34 -57.55 13.06
N GLU A 425 20.93 -58.75 13.12
CA GLU A 425 21.86 -59.25 12.08
C GLU A 425 21.15 -59.98 10.92
N ASP A 426 19.86 -60.31 11.06
CA ASP A 426 19.24 -61.48 10.42
C ASP A 426 18.14 -61.16 9.38
N HIS A 427 18.07 -59.92 8.89
CA HIS A 427 17.08 -59.44 7.91
C HIS A 427 17.70 -58.79 6.65
N LYS A 428 18.96 -59.12 6.36
CA LYS A 428 19.81 -58.43 5.38
C LYS A 428 19.39 -58.55 3.91
N ASP A 429 18.54 -59.51 3.53
CA ASP A 429 18.26 -59.81 2.12
C ASP A 429 16.91 -59.29 1.59
N LYS A 430 16.09 -58.64 2.42
CA LYS A 430 14.76 -58.09 2.00
C LYS A 430 14.65 -56.58 2.14
N LEU A 431 15.16 -56.04 3.25
CA LEU A 431 15.22 -54.60 3.48
C LEU A 431 16.00 -53.81 2.40
N PRO A 432 17.09 -54.31 1.77
CA PRO A 432 17.81 -53.52 0.76
C PRO A 432 16.94 -53.17 -0.44
N CYS A 433 16.18 -54.12 -0.99
CA CYS A 433 15.34 -53.89 -2.17
C CYS A 433 14.24 -52.85 -1.90
N GLU A 434 13.62 -52.90 -0.71
CA GLU A 434 12.59 -51.94 -0.30
C GLU A 434 13.17 -50.55 -0.06
N LEU A 435 14.35 -50.47 0.59
CA LEU A 435 15.08 -49.21 0.80
C LEU A 435 15.63 -48.61 -0.50
N GLU A 436 16.08 -49.43 -1.44
CA GLU A 436 16.60 -48.99 -2.76
C GLU A 436 15.46 -48.46 -3.66
N VAL A 437 14.27 -49.07 -3.59
CA VAL A 437 13.06 -48.53 -4.23
C VAL A 437 12.64 -47.20 -3.58
N LEU A 438 12.63 -47.12 -2.23
CA LEU A 438 12.30 -45.88 -1.52
C LEU A 438 13.32 -44.76 -1.79
N LEU A 439 14.61 -45.09 -1.88
CA LEU A 439 15.68 -44.16 -2.25
C LEU A 439 15.43 -43.61 -3.66
N ARG A 440 15.20 -44.48 -4.65
CA ARG A 440 14.84 -44.06 -6.01
C ARG A 440 13.58 -43.19 -6.05
N MET A 441 12.56 -43.49 -5.24
CA MET A 441 11.38 -42.62 -5.14
C MET A 441 11.74 -41.24 -4.59
N LYS A 442 12.61 -41.15 -3.57
CA LYS A 442 13.06 -39.86 -3.02
C LYS A 442 14.03 -39.10 -3.94
N GLU A 443 14.85 -39.78 -4.72
CA GLU A 443 15.67 -39.16 -5.78
C GLU A 443 14.78 -38.54 -6.87
N ASN A 444 13.74 -39.27 -7.32
CA ASN A 444 12.74 -38.74 -8.27
C ASN A 444 11.91 -37.58 -7.69
N GLU A 445 11.57 -37.61 -6.40
CA GLU A 445 10.87 -36.52 -5.69
C GLU A 445 11.77 -35.27 -5.59
N ILE A 446 13.06 -35.44 -5.29
CA ILE A 446 14.06 -34.37 -5.30
C ILE A 446 14.25 -33.79 -6.71
N GLU A 447 14.25 -34.62 -7.75
CA GLU A 447 14.26 -34.15 -9.14
C GLU A 447 13.00 -33.36 -9.50
N TYR A 448 11.82 -33.81 -9.08
CA TYR A 448 10.56 -33.11 -9.31
C TYR A 448 10.57 -31.73 -8.64
N LEU A 449 10.96 -31.67 -7.36
CA LEU A 449 11.08 -30.42 -6.61
C LEU A 449 12.13 -29.48 -7.23
N HIS A 450 13.24 -29.98 -7.78
CA HIS A 450 14.18 -29.14 -8.52
C HIS A 450 13.57 -28.57 -9.82
N LYS A 451 12.77 -29.35 -10.54
CA LYS A 451 12.06 -28.90 -11.75
C LYS A 451 11.00 -27.85 -11.38
N GLU A 452 10.24 -28.06 -10.32
CA GLU A 452 9.26 -27.09 -9.79
C GLU A 452 9.93 -25.78 -9.34
N ILE A 453 11.02 -25.86 -8.55
CA ILE A 453 11.82 -24.68 -8.13
C ILE A 453 12.36 -23.92 -9.35
N SER A 454 12.75 -24.62 -10.42
CA SER A 454 13.20 -24.00 -11.68
C SER A 454 12.05 -23.25 -12.38
N CYS A 455 10.87 -23.88 -12.50
CA CYS A 455 9.67 -23.25 -13.06
C CYS A 455 9.25 -22.00 -12.26
N LEU A 456 9.21 -22.09 -10.92
CA LEU A 456 8.86 -20.98 -10.04
C LEU A 456 9.87 -19.82 -10.11
N ARG A 457 11.17 -20.11 -10.28
CA ARG A 457 12.20 -19.09 -10.53
C ARG A 457 11.96 -18.35 -11.85
N ASN A 458 11.58 -19.07 -12.90
CA ASN A 458 11.28 -18.48 -14.20
C ASN A 458 9.98 -17.63 -14.16
N GLU A 459 8.93 -18.11 -13.48
CA GLU A 459 7.69 -17.34 -13.25
C GLU A 459 7.96 -16.06 -12.44
N LEU A 460 8.78 -16.13 -11.38
CA LEU A 460 9.21 -14.97 -10.59
C LEU A 460 10.06 -13.97 -11.40
N GLN A 461 10.96 -14.44 -12.26
CA GLN A 461 11.72 -13.55 -13.16
C GLN A 461 10.79 -12.84 -14.16
N PHE A 462 9.89 -13.58 -14.80
CA PHE A 462 8.89 -13.03 -15.72
C PHE A 462 8.01 -11.97 -15.03
N LEU A 463 7.40 -12.30 -13.90
CA LEU A 463 6.56 -11.37 -13.13
C LEU A 463 7.34 -10.14 -12.64
N ASN A 464 8.62 -10.27 -12.31
CA ASN A 464 9.45 -9.11 -11.96
C ASN A 464 9.74 -8.21 -13.19
N THR A 465 9.89 -8.77 -14.40
CA THR A 465 9.99 -7.97 -15.62
C THR A 465 8.67 -7.29 -16.00
N GLU A 466 7.52 -7.95 -15.84
CA GLU A 466 6.21 -7.30 -16.04
C GLU A 466 5.97 -6.18 -15.02
N LYS A 467 6.34 -6.39 -13.75
CA LYS A 467 6.30 -5.36 -12.70
C LYS A 467 7.15 -4.15 -13.06
N GLN A 468 8.36 -4.37 -13.58
CA GLN A 468 9.26 -3.29 -14.00
C GLN A 468 8.65 -2.46 -15.14
N LEU A 469 8.16 -3.12 -16.20
CA LEU A 469 7.46 -2.47 -17.32
C LEU A 469 6.18 -1.74 -16.88
N ALA A 470 5.47 -2.26 -15.86
CA ALA A 470 4.31 -1.58 -15.28
C ALA A 470 4.69 -0.33 -14.48
N CYS A 471 5.79 -0.36 -13.73
CA CYS A 471 6.34 0.81 -13.04
C CYS A 471 6.81 1.89 -14.03
N GLU A 472 7.42 1.51 -15.15
CA GLU A 472 7.86 2.43 -16.20
C GLU A 472 6.66 3.14 -16.85
N ARG A 473 5.62 2.40 -17.28
CA ARG A 473 4.37 3.00 -17.80
C ARG A 473 3.66 3.87 -16.76
N TYR A 474 3.70 3.51 -15.48
CA TYR A 474 3.13 4.35 -14.41
C TYR A 474 3.90 5.67 -14.25
N ALA A 475 5.23 5.63 -14.32
CA ALA A 475 6.07 6.82 -14.26
C ALA A 475 5.85 7.74 -15.49
N GLU A 476 5.67 7.16 -16.68
CA GLU A 476 5.32 7.87 -17.91
C GLU A 476 3.98 8.62 -17.77
N VAL A 477 2.89 7.91 -17.43
CA VAL A 477 1.55 8.51 -17.25
C VAL A 477 1.53 9.54 -16.11
N HIS A 478 2.26 9.30 -15.01
CA HIS A 478 2.42 10.29 -13.95
C HIS A 478 3.20 11.52 -14.41
N GLY A 479 4.19 11.37 -15.28
CA GLY A 479 4.90 12.47 -15.94
C GLY A 479 3.99 13.29 -16.86
N GLU A 480 3.19 12.62 -17.69
CA GLU A 480 2.18 13.28 -18.55
C GLU A 480 1.15 14.05 -17.73
N LEU A 481 0.61 13.45 -16.66
CA LEU A 481 -0.38 14.08 -15.78
C LEU A 481 0.18 15.33 -15.09
N ASN A 482 1.43 15.30 -14.61
CA ASN A 482 2.09 16.47 -14.06
C ASN A 482 2.39 17.53 -15.15
N GLY A 483 2.71 17.11 -16.37
CA GLY A 483 2.85 17.99 -17.53
C GLY A 483 1.53 18.69 -17.91
N MET A 484 0.41 17.95 -17.88
CA MET A 484 -0.94 18.49 -18.07
C MET A 484 -1.30 19.47 -16.96
N LYS A 485 -1.19 19.06 -15.69
CA LYS A 485 -1.44 19.91 -14.53
C LYS A 485 -0.65 21.22 -14.60
N GLY A 486 0.64 21.15 -14.90
CA GLY A 486 1.49 22.34 -15.06
C GLY A 486 1.10 23.23 -16.24
N ARG A 487 0.45 22.71 -17.30
CA ARG A 487 -0.16 23.56 -18.35
C ARG A 487 -1.41 24.27 -17.81
N THR A 488 -2.33 23.52 -17.22
CA THR A 488 -3.57 24.05 -16.64
C THR A 488 -3.32 25.06 -15.51
N ASP A 489 -2.32 24.86 -14.66
CA ASP A 489 -1.94 25.83 -13.61
C ASP A 489 -1.43 27.15 -14.21
N ARG A 490 -0.68 27.13 -15.32
CA ARG A 490 -0.24 28.33 -16.05
C ARG A 490 -1.41 29.01 -16.77
N GLU A 491 -2.31 28.24 -17.37
CA GLU A 491 -3.55 28.74 -18.01
C GLU A 491 -4.45 29.43 -16.97
N ILE A 492 -4.66 28.82 -15.80
CA ILE A 492 -5.38 29.43 -14.68
C ILE A 492 -4.71 30.71 -14.20
N HIS A 493 -3.37 30.75 -14.12
CA HIS A 493 -2.64 31.96 -13.74
C HIS A 493 -2.81 33.08 -14.79
N SER A 494 -2.71 32.74 -16.08
CA SER A 494 -2.96 33.66 -17.20
C SER A 494 -4.39 34.19 -17.21
N LEU A 495 -5.40 33.35 -16.95
CA LEU A 495 -6.81 33.76 -16.89
C LEU A 495 -7.09 34.67 -15.68
N LYS A 496 -6.48 34.40 -14.52
CA LYS A 496 -6.54 35.29 -13.34
C LYS A 496 -5.89 36.65 -13.63
N GLU A 497 -4.78 36.66 -14.35
CA GLU A 497 -4.08 37.88 -14.74
C GLU A 497 -4.91 38.73 -15.71
N HIS A 498 -5.47 38.13 -16.76
CA HIS A 498 -6.38 38.81 -17.69
C HIS A 498 -7.63 39.34 -16.98
N LEU A 499 -8.22 38.57 -16.05
CA LEU A 499 -9.36 39.03 -15.25
C LEU A 499 -9.00 40.24 -14.39
N ARG A 500 -7.83 40.23 -13.74
CA ARG A 500 -7.34 41.37 -12.94
C ARG A 500 -7.15 42.63 -13.78
N LEU A 501 -6.59 42.49 -14.98
CA LEU A 501 -6.40 43.61 -15.92
C LEU A 501 -7.74 44.15 -16.45
N ALA A 502 -8.70 43.26 -16.78
CA ALA A 502 -10.05 43.66 -17.18
C ALA A 502 -10.81 44.39 -16.06
N MET A 503 -10.69 43.93 -14.81
CA MET A 503 -11.26 44.62 -13.65
C MET A 503 -10.64 46.00 -13.41
N ALA A 504 -9.33 46.15 -13.61
CA ALA A 504 -8.67 47.45 -13.51
C ALA A 504 -9.15 48.43 -14.59
N ALA A 505 -9.23 47.98 -15.85
CA ALA A 505 -9.73 48.78 -16.96
C ALA A 505 -11.19 49.24 -16.76
N LEU A 506 -12.05 48.38 -16.20
CA LEU A 506 -13.42 48.73 -15.84
C LEU A 506 -13.48 49.82 -14.74
N GLN A 507 -12.61 49.75 -13.73
CA GLN A 507 -12.52 50.78 -12.70
C GLN A 507 -11.99 52.12 -13.23
N GLU A 508 -11.05 52.11 -14.18
CA GLU A 508 -10.59 53.33 -14.85
C GLU A 508 -11.66 53.93 -15.75
N GLY A 509 -12.40 53.11 -16.51
CA GLY A 509 -13.55 53.55 -17.29
C GLY A 509 -14.64 54.22 -16.41
N GLN A 510 -14.92 53.66 -15.23
CA GLN A 510 -15.84 54.28 -14.26
C GLN A 510 -15.32 55.62 -13.71
N LYS A 511 -14.02 55.72 -13.39
CA LYS A 511 -13.41 56.98 -12.93
C LYS A 511 -13.44 58.06 -14.00
N LEU A 512 -13.20 57.70 -15.26
CA LEU A 512 -13.20 58.63 -16.40
C LEU A 512 -14.63 59.07 -16.76
N GLY A 513 -15.61 58.17 -16.73
CA GLY A 513 -17.02 58.52 -16.91
C GLY A 513 -17.50 59.54 -15.87
N ASN A 514 -17.21 59.28 -14.59
CA ASN A 514 -17.54 60.19 -13.48
C ASN A 514 -16.80 61.55 -13.55
N SER A 515 -15.81 61.72 -14.46
CA SER A 515 -15.07 62.96 -14.66
C SER A 515 -15.56 63.78 -15.86
N LEU A 516 -16.62 63.33 -16.56
CA LEU A 516 -17.24 64.03 -17.69
C LEU A 516 -18.63 64.63 -17.38
N ASP A 517 -19.21 64.33 -16.21
CA ASP A 517 -20.49 64.85 -15.73
C ASP A 517 -20.33 66.08 -14.78
N HIS A 518 -19.32 66.94 -15.03
CA HIS A 518 -19.02 68.17 -14.26
C HIS A 518 -18.71 69.36 -15.19
#